data_AF-A0A848XKN4-F1
#
_entry.id   AF-A0A848XKN4-F1
#
_cell.length_a   1.000
_cell.length_b   1.000
_cell.length_c   1.000
_cell.angle_alpha   90.00
_cell.angle_beta   90.00
_cell.angle_gamma   90.00
#
_symmetry.space_group_name_H-M   'P 1'
#
loop_
_entity.id
_entity.type
_entity.pdbx_description
1 polymer ?
#
loop_
_entity_poly.entity_id
_entity_poly.type
_entity_poly.pdbx_seq_one_letter_code
_entity_poly.pdbx_strand_id
1 'polypeptide(L)'
;HGLGIADEVETTSGGALVLGPGTLYRSLAEMSAYRLVEPVEEPPEGADPRRKYYRITPEGERLVRAEAERLAVVVAEAQARKVL
;
A
#
# COMPACT_ATOMS: atom_id res chain seq x y z
N HIS A 1 10.23 4.41 2.51
CA HIS A 1 11.02 3.66 1.49
C HIS A 1 10.43 2.27 1.31
N GLY A 2 10.73 1.58 0.19
CA GLY A 2 10.22 0.24 -0.13
C GLY A 2 10.13 -0.72 1.07
N LEU A 3 11.25 -1.11 1.68
CA LEU A 3 11.22 -2.10 2.79
C LEU A 3 10.40 -1.67 4.02
N GLY A 4 10.26 -0.37 4.28
CA GLY A 4 9.46 0.08 5.43
C GLY A 4 7.97 -0.10 5.17
N ILE A 5 7.56 -0.06 3.89
CA ILE A 5 6.19 -0.39 3.48
C ILE A 5 5.93 -1.88 3.73
N ALA A 6 6.89 -2.77 3.44
CA ALA A 6 6.72 -4.21 3.71
C ALA A 6 6.60 -4.48 5.22
N ASP A 7 7.48 -3.89 6.04
CA ASP A 7 7.45 -4.05 7.50
C ASP A 7 6.13 -3.53 8.10
N GLU A 8 5.65 -2.38 7.62
CA GLU A 8 4.39 -1.79 8.05
C GLU A 8 3.17 -2.64 7.64
N VAL A 9 3.16 -3.18 6.42
CA VAL A 9 2.10 -4.09 5.96
C VAL A 9 2.08 -5.38 6.78
N GLU A 10 3.24 -5.96 7.06
CA GLU A 10 3.33 -7.16 7.90
C GLU A 10 2.81 -6.86 9.32
N THR A 11 3.23 -5.75 9.90
CA THR A 11 2.82 -5.34 11.26
C THR A 11 1.32 -5.07 11.34
N THR A 12 0.77 -4.26 10.42
CA THR A 12 -0.65 -3.86 10.42
C THR A 12 -1.59 -5.01 10.09
N SER A 13 -1.13 -5.99 9.31
CA SER A 13 -1.89 -7.21 9.01
C SER A 13 -1.78 -8.29 10.09
N GLY A 14 -1.04 -8.06 11.18
CA GLY A 14 -0.78 -9.08 12.20
C GLY A 14 -0.03 -10.29 11.65
N GLY A 15 0.83 -10.09 10.65
CA GLY A 15 1.57 -11.14 9.95
C GLY A 15 0.76 -11.90 8.90
N ALA A 16 -0.51 -11.57 8.67
CA ALA A 16 -1.34 -12.23 7.66
C ALA A 16 -0.89 -11.92 6.22
N LEU A 17 -0.21 -10.79 6.00
CA LEU A 17 0.32 -10.39 4.71
C LEU A 17 1.82 -10.06 4.81
N VAL A 18 2.65 -10.89 4.17
CA VAL A 18 4.09 -10.68 4.09
C VAL A 18 4.47 -10.32 2.66
N LEU A 19 4.95 -9.09 2.45
CA LEU A 19 5.40 -8.62 1.14
C LEU A 19 6.90 -8.84 0.98
N GLY A 20 7.28 -9.96 0.38
CA GLY A 20 8.66 -10.19 -0.03
C GLY A 20 9.16 -9.10 -0.99
N PRO A 21 10.49 -8.82 -1.07
CA PRO A 21 11.03 -7.73 -1.85
C PRO A 21 10.56 -7.72 -3.31
N GLY A 22 10.52 -8.91 -3.95
CA GLY A 22 10.07 -9.04 -5.34
C GLY A 22 8.60 -8.66 -5.55
N THR A 23 7.71 -9.05 -4.62
CA THR A 23 6.29 -8.71 -4.66
C THR A 23 6.09 -7.22 -4.43
N LEU A 24 6.71 -6.68 -3.38
CA LEU A 24 6.64 -5.26 -3.04
C LEU A 24 7.06 -4.37 -4.21
N TYR A 25 8.25 -4.60 -4.78
CA TYR A 25 8.75 -3.76 -5.86
C TYR A 25 7.95 -3.93 -7.16
N ARG A 26 7.38 -5.12 -7.41
CA ARG A 26 6.45 -5.31 -8.52
C ARG A 26 5.16 -4.52 -8.32
N SER A 27 4.53 -4.62 -7.15
CA SER A 27 3.34 -3.84 -6.82
C SER A 27 3.59 -2.34 -6.92
N LEU A 28 4.72 -1.84 -6.42
CA LEU A 28 5.09 -0.42 -6.53
C LEU A 28 5.28 0.00 -7.99
N ALA A 29 5.90 -0.84 -8.83
CA ALA A 29 6.07 -0.56 -10.25
C ALA A 29 4.73 -0.53 -10.99
N GLU A 30 3.83 -1.47 -10.71
CA GLU A 30 2.48 -1.52 -11.27
C GLU A 30 1.66 -0.30 -10.84
N MET A 31 1.64 0.02 -9.54
CA MET A 31 0.97 1.22 -9.03
C MET A 31 1.54 2.51 -9.63
N SER A 32 2.85 2.56 -9.90
CA SER A 32 3.47 3.70 -10.59
C SER A 32 3.02 3.79 -12.05
N ALA A 33 2.94 2.65 -12.76
CA ALA A 33 2.43 2.60 -14.13
C ALA A 33 0.96 3.07 -14.24
N TYR A 34 0.16 2.78 -13.21
CA TYR A 34 -1.22 3.28 -13.09
C TYR A 34 -1.33 4.70 -12.53
N ARG A 35 -0.21 5.38 -12.25
CA ARG A 35 -0.16 6.72 -11.64
C ARG A 35 -0.88 6.80 -10.29
N LEU A 36 -0.85 5.73 -9.52
CA LEU A 36 -1.43 5.67 -8.16
C LEU A 36 -0.40 6.08 -7.11
N VAL A 37 0.87 5.77 -7.35
CA VAL A 37 2.02 6.26 -6.59
C VAL A 37 3.04 6.84 -7.55
N GLU A 38 3.95 7.66 -7.03
CA GLU A 38 5.05 8.20 -7.79
C GLU A 38 6.34 8.24 -6.97
N PRO A 39 7.52 8.09 -7.60
CA PRO A 39 8.78 8.21 -6.91
C PRO A 39 8.98 9.63 -6.37
N VAL A 40 9.62 9.73 -5.21
CA VAL A 40 10.06 11.01 -4.66
C VAL A 40 11.47 11.28 -5.18
N GLU A 41 11.64 12.36 -5.94
CA GLU A 41 12.93 12.75 -6.54
C GLU A 41 13.93 13.22 -5.48
N GLU A 42 13.46 14.02 -4.51
CA GLU A 42 14.26 14.51 -3.39
C GLU A 42 13.73 13.89 -2.09
N PRO A 43 14.36 12.80 -1.60
CA PRO A 43 13.92 12.19 -0.37
C PRO A 43 14.13 13.14 0.83
N PRO A 44 13.39 12.96 1.94
CA PRO A 44 13.49 13.83 3.11
C PRO A 44 14.92 13.98 3.62
N GLU A 45 15.24 15.11 4.23
CA GLU A 45 16.58 15.34 4.82
C GLU A 45 16.93 14.22 5.81
N GLY A 46 18.11 13.63 5.67
CA GLY A 46 18.56 12.47 6.46
C GLY A 46 18.09 11.10 5.95
N ALA A 47 17.31 11.04 4.87
CA ALA A 47 16.97 9.79 4.19
C ALA A 47 18.17 9.18 3.47
N ASP A 48 18.24 7.85 3.38
CA ASP A 48 19.28 7.15 2.62
C ASP A 48 19.01 7.32 1.12
N PRO A 49 19.88 8.03 0.37
CA PRO A 49 19.66 8.34 -1.05
C PRO A 49 19.70 7.10 -1.94
N ARG A 50 20.18 5.95 -1.45
CA ARG A 50 20.20 4.68 -2.19
C ARG A 50 18.83 4.00 -2.22
N ARG A 51 17.88 4.44 -1.38
CA ARG A 51 16.56 3.82 -1.26
C ARG A 51 15.56 4.57 -2.12
N LYS A 52 14.68 3.82 -2.78
CA LYS A 52 13.54 4.40 -3.50
C LYS A 52 12.44 4.78 -2.51
N TYR A 53 12.00 6.03 -2.59
CA TYR A 53 10.87 6.57 -1.86
C TYR A 53 9.73 6.81 -2.83
N TYR A 54 8.51 6.58 -2.35
CA TYR A 54 7.29 6.77 -3.12
C TYR A 54 6.32 7.59 -2.28
N ARG A 55 5.49 8.38 -2.94
CA ARG A 55 4.33 9.02 -2.35
C ARG A 55 3.07 8.59 -3.08
N ILE A 56 1.95 8.55 -2.36
CA ILE A 56 0.65 8.33 -2.98
C ILE A 56 0.24 9.58 -3.76
N THR A 57 -0.38 9.38 -4.91
CA THR A 57 -0.93 10.46 -5.74
C THR A 57 -2.38 10.75 -5.32
N PRO A 58 -2.96 11.90 -5.70
CA PRO A 58 -4.39 12.15 -5.51
C PRO A 58 -5.28 11.08 -6.14
N GLU A 59 -4.89 10.52 -7.28
CA GLU A 59 -5.56 9.39 -7.95
C GLU A 59 -5.52 8.13 -7.08
N GLY A 60 -4.35 7.81 -6.54
CA GLY A 60 -4.16 6.71 -5.61
C GLY A 60 -5.00 6.84 -4.35
N GLU A 61 -5.06 8.03 -3.75
CA GLU A 61 -5.89 8.32 -2.58
C GLU A 61 -7.38 8.11 -2.85
N ARG A 62 -7.87 8.54 -4.01
CA ARG A 62 -9.26 8.31 -4.42
C ARG A 62 -9.54 6.83 -4.60
N LEU A 63 -8.63 6.09 -5.26
CA LEU A 63 -8.80 4.67 -5.51
C LEU A 63 -8.80 3.86 -4.21
N VAL A 64 -7.83 4.09 -3.31
CA VAL A 64 -7.76 3.34 -2.05
C VAL A 64 -8.96 3.63 -1.15
N ARG A 65 -9.50 4.85 -1.18
CA ARG A 65 -10.75 5.18 -0.48
C ARG A 65 -11.94 4.40 -1.03
N ALA A 66 -12.13 4.41 -2.34
CA ALA A 66 -13.21 3.66 -2.98
C ALA A 66 -13.11 2.15 -2.70
N GLU A 67 -11.90 1.61 -2.68
CA GLU A 67 -11.65 0.20 -2.36
C GLU A 67 -11.93 -0.11 -0.89
N ALA A 68 -11.55 0.77 0.04
CA ALA A 68 -11.87 0.62 1.45
C ALA A 68 -13.39 0.64 1.69
N GLU A 69 -14.12 1.54 1.03
CA GLU A 69 -15.58 1.58 1.08
C GLU A 69 -16.21 0.29 0.53
N ARG A 70 -15.69 -0.23 -0.58
CA ARG A 70 -16.13 -1.52 -1.15
C ARG A 70 -15.89 -2.68 -0.18
N LEU A 71 -14.73 -2.74 0.45
CA LEU A 71 -14.40 -3.78 1.43
C LEU A 71 -15.29 -3.67 2.68
N ALA A 72 -15.59 -2.46 3.14
CA ALA A 72 -16.50 -2.25 4.27
C ALA A 72 -17.89 -2.84 4.03
N VAL A 73 -18.42 -2.71 2.80
CA VAL A 73 -19.70 -3.34 2.41
C VAL A 73 -19.61 -4.87 2.50
N VAL A 74 -18.53 -5.46 1.98
CA VAL A 74 -18.34 -6.92 2.02
C VAL A 74 -18.23 -7.44 3.45
N VAL A 75 -17.49 -6.73 4.32
CA VAL A 75 -17.35 -7.09 5.73
C VAL A 75 -18.69 -6.97 6.46
N ALA A 76 -19.46 -5.92 6.21
CA ALA A 76 -20.78 -5.73 6.82
C ALA A 76 -21.75 -6.88 6.47
N GLU A 77 -21.76 -7.32 5.20
CA GLU A 77 -22.54 -8.48 4.76
C GLU A 77 -22.10 -9.78 5.44
N ALA A 78 -20.78 -10.00 5.60
CA ALA A 78 -20.24 -11.18 6.26
C ALA A 78 -20.64 -11.22 7.76
N GLN A 79 -20.61 -10.08 8.44
CA GLN A 79 -21.07 -9.93 9.82
C GLN A 79 -22.58 -10.18 9.95
N ALA A 80 -23.40 -9.62 9.04
CA ALA A 80 -24.85 -9.83 9.02
C ALA A 80 -25.22 -11.32 8.88
N ARG A 81 -24.41 -12.08 8.14
CA ARG A 81 -24.55 -13.53 7.94
C ARG A 81 -23.89 -14.37 9.04
N LYS A 82 -23.24 -13.75 10.02
CA LYS A 82 -22.51 -14.41 11.13
C LYS A 82 -21.41 -15.38 10.66
N VAL A 83 -20.71 -15.00 9.58
CA VAL A 83 -19.53 -15.74 9.09
C VAL A 83 -18.21 -14.99 9.38
N LEU A 84 -18.31 -13.85 10.07
CA LEU A 84 -17.26 -13.00 10.59
C LEU A 84 -17.70 -12.43 11.95
#